data_AF-A0A0Q0X4U1-F1
#
_entry.id   AF-A0A0Q0X4U1-F1
#
_cell.length_a   1.000
_cell.length_b   1.000
_cell.length_c   1.000
_cell.angle_alpha   90.00
_cell.angle_beta   90.00
_cell.angle_gamma   90.00
#
_symmetry.space_group_name_H-M   'P 1'
#
loop_
_entity.id
_entity.type
_entity.pdbx_description
1 polymer ?
#
loop_
_entity_poly.entity_id
_entity_poly.type
_entity_poly.pdbx_seq_one_letter_code
_entity_poly.pdbx_strand_id
1 'polypeptide(L)'
;MELARIQEQLEAKHHIFMVYRNQVNKDLERSGYDAIVENNPQEFLAALIDLLNEAIEDGDPKLQQLYYLADVQEKNLEHGIILGFLSREWIKIKYRLNQ
;
A
#
# COMPACT_ATOMS: atom_id res chain seq x y z
N MET A 1 -11.86 10.75 4.99
CA MET A 1 -10.76 9.85 5.41
C MET A 1 -9.82 9.68 4.23
N GLU A 2 -8.51 9.63 4.47
CA GLU A 2 -7.50 9.58 3.41
C GLU A 2 -7.54 8.28 2.59
N LEU A 3 -7.90 7.16 3.24
CA LEU A 3 -8.17 5.88 2.58
C LEU A 3 -9.28 5.97 1.52
N ALA A 4 -10.43 6.55 1.88
CA ALA A 4 -11.57 6.71 0.97
C ALA A 4 -11.18 7.51 -0.28
N ARG A 5 -10.35 8.55 -0.11
CA ARG A 5 -9.83 9.33 -1.23
C ARG A 5 -8.90 8.52 -2.13
N ILE A 6 -8.01 7.71 -1.56
CA ILE A 6 -7.13 6.84 -2.37
C ILE A 6 -8.00 5.86 -3.17
N GLN A 7 -8.95 5.20 -2.51
CA GLN A 7 -9.88 4.27 -3.15
C GLN A 7 -10.63 4.94 -4.32
N GLU A 8 -11.27 6.09 -4.10
CA GLU A 8 -11.97 6.85 -5.15
C GLU A 8 -11.06 7.14 -6.36
N GLN A 9 -9.77 7.46 -6.12
CA GLN A 9 -8.83 7.76 -7.20
C GLN A 9 -8.37 6.52 -7.96
N LEU A 10 -8.23 5.37 -7.28
CA LEU A 10 -7.93 4.09 -7.93
C LEU A 10 -9.12 3.60 -8.76
N GLU A 11 -10.35 3.78 -8.25
CA GLU A 11 -11.59 3.41 -8.95
C GLU A 11 -11.87 4.31 -10.17
N ALA A 12 -11.55 5.61 -10.08
CA ALA A 12 -11.83 6.56 -11.15
C ALA A 12 -11.04 6.30 -12.43
N LYS A 13 -9.83 5.71 -12.35
CA LYS A 13 -8.95 5.49 -13.51
C LYS A 13 -8.21 4.16 -13.40
N HIS A 14 -8.65 3.17 -14.20
CA HIS A 14 -8.05 1.84 -14.22
C HIS A 14 -6.53 1.83 -14.45
N HIS A 15 -6.00 2.69 -15.32
CA HIS A 15 -4.54 2.81 -15.51
C HIS A 15 -3.81 3.20 -14.22
N ILE A 16 -4.37 4.13 -13.44
CA ILE A 16 -3.78 4.55 -12.16
C ILE A 16 -3.77 3.38 -11.17
N PHE A 17 -4.87 2.63 -11.10
CA PHE A 17 -4.93 1.43 -10.29
C PHE A 17 -3.85 0.41 -10.68
N MET A 18 -3.68 0.12 -11.97
CA MET A 18 -2.65 -0.82 -12.42
C MET A 18 -1.24 -0.38 -12.03
N VAL A 19 -0.93 0.91 -12.15
CA VAL A 19 0.36 1.46 -11.69
C VAL A 19 0.52 1.32 -10.17
N TYR A 20 -0.55 1.57 -9.42
CA TYR A 20 -0.56 1.43 -7.96
C TYR A 20 -0.32 0.00 -7.51
N ARG A 21 -1.16 -0.91 -8.00
CA ARG A 21 -1.05 -2.35 -7.77
C ARG A 21 0.35 -2.87 -8.07
N ASN A 22 0.91 -2.51 -9.23
CA ASN A 22 2.23 -2.97 -9.63
C ASN A 22 3.35 -2.45 -8.71
N GLN A 23 3.25 -1.20 -8.24
CA GLN A 23 4.23 -0.66 -7.31
C GLN A 23 4.15 -1.39 -5.95
N VAL A 24 2.94 -1.51 -5.40
CA VAL A 24 2.74 -2.16 -4.10
C VAL A 24 3.19 -3.62 -4.15
N ASN A 25 2.77 -4.38 -5.16
CA ASN A 25 3.18 -5.78 -5.32
C ASN A 25 4.70 -5.93 -5.45
N LYS A 26 5.36 -5.01 -6.16
CA LYS A 26 6.82 -5.03 -6.26
C LYS A 26 7.49 -4.83 -4.90
N ASP A 27 6.95 -3.96 -4.05
CA ASP A 27 7.51 -3.73 -2.71
C ASP A 27 7.14 -4.86 -1.72
N LEU A 28 5.96 -5.49 -1.87
CA LEU A 28 5.58 -6.73 -1.17
C LEU A 28 6.58 -7.86 -1.47
N GLU A 29 6.79 -8.17 -2.75
CA GLU A 29 7.71 -9.22 -3.20
C GLU A 29 9.14 -8.97 -2.72
N ARG A 30 9.62 -7.72 -2.77
CA ARG A 30 10.94 -7.33 -2.25
C ARG A 30 11.08 -7.50 -0.74
N SER A 31 9.97 -7.48 -0.02
CA SER A 31 9.93 -7.69 1.42
C SER A 31 9.69 -9.16 1.79
N GLY A 32 9.44 -10.02 0.80
CA GLY A 32 9.21 -11.46 1.00
C GLY A 32 7.74 -11.84 1.24
N TYR A 33 6.80 -10.96 0.88
CA TYR A 33 5.37 -11.27 0.78
C TYR A 33 5.00 -11.72 -0.63
N ASP A 34 3.90 -12.46 -0.74
CA ASP A 34 3.31 -12.77 -2.04
C ASP A 34 2.58 -11.56 -2.63
N ALA A 35 2.51 -11.52 -3.97
CA ALA A 35 1.77 -10.47 -4.68
C ALA A 35 0.25 -10.68 -4.55
N ILE A 36 -0.46 -9.57 -4.37
CA ILE A 36 -1.93 -9.54 -4.32
C ILE A 36 -2.48 -9.62 -5.74
N VAL A 37 -3.34 -10.61 -6.01
CA VAL A 37 -3.78 -10.97 -7.37
C VAL A 37 -5.04 -10.22 -7.81
N GLU A 38 -5.76 -9.66 -6.86
CA GLU A 38 -7.00 -8.91 -7.01
C GLU A 38 -6.79 -7.78 -8.02
N ASN A 39 -7.68 -7.74 -9.02
CA ASN A 39 -7.64 -6.78 -10.13
C ASN A 39 -8.75 -5.72 -10.05
N ASN A 40 -9.43 -5.65 -8.90
CA ASN A 40 -10.36 -4.60 -8.53
C ASN A 40 -9.72 -3.73 -7.42
N PRO A 41 -9.77 -2.39 -7.50
CA PRO A 41 -9.26 -1.50 -6.46
C PRO A 41 -9.73 -1.82 -5.04
N GLN A 42 -11.03 -2.09 -4.86
CA GLN A 42 -11.61 -2.35 -3.55
C GLN A 42 -11.11 -3.67 -2.98
N GLU A 43 -11.14 -4.74 -3.77
CA GLU A 43 -10.68 -6.07 -3.38
C GLU A 43 -9.18 -6.06 -3.08
N PHE A 44 -8.39 -5.37 -3.92
CA PHE A 44 -6.96 -5.21 -3.73
C PHE A 44 -6.63 -4.49 -2.42
N LEU A 45 -7.29 -3.37 -2.14
CA LEU A 45 -7.07 -2.62 -0.90
C LEU A 45 -7.49 -3.42 0.34
N ALA A 46 -8.59 -4.17 0.26
CA ALA A 46 -9.03 -5.04 1.35
C ALA A 46 -7.99 -6.13 1.65
N ALA A 47 -7.56 -6.87 0.62
CA ALA A 47 -6.55 -7.91 0.76
C ALA A 47 -5.22 -7.37 1.32
N LEU A 48 -4.82 -6.16 0.91
CA LEU A 48 -3.63 -5.49 1.40
C LEU A 48 -3.75 -5.09 2.87
N ILE A 49 -4.90 -4.56 3.27
CA ILE A 49 -5.16 -4.20 4.68
C ILE A 49 -5.13 -5.45 5.56
N ASP A 50 -5.75 -6.54 5.11
CA ASP A 50 -5.78 -7.81 5.83
C ASP A 50 -4.37 -8.38 6.01
N LEU A 51 -3.56 -8.43 4.93
CA LEU A 51 -2.17 -8.85 4.99
C LEU A 51 -1.35 -8.02 5.98
N LEU A 52 -1.51 -6.70 5.96
CA LEU A 52 -0.77 -5.81 6.85
C LEU A 52 -1.22 -5.97 8.32
N ASN A 53 -2.51 -6.19 8.57
CA ASN A 53 -3.01 -6.45 9.93
C ASN A 53 -2.44 -7.78 10.48
N GLU A 54 -2.50 -8.86 9.70
CA GLU A 54 -1.94 -10.15 10.09
C GLU A 54 -0.45 -10.03 10.39
N ALA A 55 0.32 -9.37 9.52
CA ALA A 55 1.74 -9.12 9.75
C ALA A 55 2.03 -8.27 11.00
N ILE A 56 1.15 -7.33 11.37
CA ILE A 56 1.26 -6.55 12.61
C ILE A 56 1.01 -7.44 13.82
N GLU A 57 -0.06 -8.23 13.79
CA GLU A 57 -0.45 -9.12 14.89
C GLU A 57 0.61 -10.18 15.17
N ASP A 58 1.20 -10.74 14.11
CA ASP A 58 2.26 -11.74 14.18
C ASP A 58 3.65 -11.15 14.49
N GLY A 59 3.78 -9.81 14.45
CA GLY A 59 5.07 -9.13 14.59
C GLY A 59 6.06 -9.52 13.48
N ASP A 60 5.57 -9.69 12.25
CA ASP A 60 6.35 -10.20 11.12
C ASP A 60 7.53 -9.25 10.81
N PRO A 61 8.80 -9.72 10.86
CA PRO A 61 9.96 -8.90 10.54
C PRO A 61 9.96 -8.39 9.08
N LYS A 62 9.27 -9.06 8.15
CA LYS A 62 9.12 -8.59 6.76
C LYS A 62 8.38 -7.26 6.68
N LEU A 63 7.51 -6.97 7.65
CA LEU A 63 6.75 -5.74 7.71
C LEU A 63 7.65 -4.50 7.87
N GLN A 64 8.72 -4.62 8.64
CA GLN A 64 9.72 -3.56 8.81
C GLN A 64 10.40 -3.23 7.48
N GLN A 65 10.75 -4.26 6.70
CA GLN A 65 11.32 -4.09 5.36
C GLN A 65 10.33 -3.41 4.42
N LEU A 66 9.05 -3.80 4.46
CA LEU A 66 8.01 -3.21 3.63
C LEU A 66 7.80 -1.72 3.93
N TYR A 67 7.73 -1.36 5.21
CA TYR A 67 7.62 0.03 5.64
C TYR A 67 8.84 0.86 5.33
N TYR A 68 10.04 0.29 5.41
CA TYR A 68 11.26 0.93 4.96
C TYR A 68 11.21 1.25 3.47
N LEU A 69 10.80 0.29 2.62
CA LEU A 69 10.64 0.51 1.18
C LEU A 69 9.60 1.60 0.87
N ALA A 70 8.52 1.67 1.66
CA ALA A 70 7.50 2.70 1.58
C ALA A 70 7.92 4.07 2.14
N ASP A 71 9.09 4.16 2.81
CA ASP A 71 9.54 5.33 3.57
C ASP A 71 8.47 5.79 4.59
N VAL A 72 7.89 4.81 5.30
CA VAL A 72 7.00 5.03 6.45
C VAL A 72 7.88 5.22 7.68
N GLN A 73 7.88 6.43 8.25
CA GLN A 73 8.67 6.77 9.44
C GLN A 73 7.89 6.49 10.73
N GLU A 74 8.60 6.17 11.82
CA GLU A 74 8.00 5.85 13.13
C GLU A 74 7.03 6.94 13.64
N LYS A 75 7.30 8.22 13.34
CA LYS A 75 6.40 9.33 13.70
C LYS A 75 5.00 9.26 13.06
N ASN A 76 4.84 8.49 11.99
CA ASN A 76 3.55 8.23 11.35
C ASN A 76 2.82 7.03 11.95
N LEU A 77 3.47 6.26 12.85
CA LEU A 77 2.85 5.14 13.56
C LEU A 77 1.72 5.62 14.47
N GLU A 78 1.80 6.84 15.01
CA GLU A 78 0.75 7.45 15.84
C GLU A 78 -0.59 7.65 15.08
N HIS A 79 -0.59 7.62 13.74
CA HIS A 79 -1.77 7.87 12.90
C HIS A 79 -2.35 6.63 12.21
N GLY A 80 -1.90 5.43 12.57
CA GLY A 80 -2.32 4.17 11.93
C GLY A 80 -1.36 3.78 10.81
N ILE A 81 -0.54 2.77 11.11
CA ILE A 81 0.60 2.31 10.31
C ILE A 81 0.17 1.95 8.87
N ILE A 82 -0.95 1.24 8.74
CA ILE A 82 -1.52 0.84 7.44
C ILE A 82 -1.87 2.06 6.59
N LEU A 83 -2.51 3.07 7.18
CA LEU A 83 -2.87 4.28 6.45
C LEU A 83 -1.61 5.04 6.01
N GLY A 84 -0.60 5.10 6.88
CA GLY A 84 0.72 5.64 6.55
C GLY A 84 1.32 4.97 5.31
N PHE A 85 1.34 3.64 5.28
CA PHE A 85 1.82 2.88 4.13
C PHE A 85 1.03 3.21 2.84
N LEU A 86 -0.29 3.11 2.87
CA LEU A 86 -1.14 3.34 1.69
C LEU A 86 -0.97 4.75 1.12
N SER A 87 -0.92 5.77 1.99
CA SER A 87 -0.69 7.15 1.60
C SER A 87 0.70 7.37 1.00
N ARG A 88 1.74 6.74 1.55
CA ARG A 88 3.11 6.86 1.02
C ARG A 88 3.23 6.25 -0.37
N GLU A 89 2.65 5.07 -0.57
CA GLU A 89 2.60 4.43 -1.89
C GLU A 89 1.85 5.30 -2.90
N TRP A 90 0.70 5.85 -2.50
CA TRP A 90 -0.07 6.77 -3.33
C TRP A 90 0.75 8.01 -3.75
N ILE A 91 1.46 8.64 -2.81
CA ILE A 91 2.30 9.81 -3.07
C ILE A 91 3.37 9.50 -4.12
N LYS A 92 4.08 8.38 -4.01
CA LYS A 92 5.10 7.96 -4.98
C LYS A 92 4.56 7.86 -6.41
N ILE A 93 3.32 7.38 -6.56
CA ILE A 93 2.69 7.22 -7.88
C ILE A 93 2.18 8.55 -8.40
N LYS A 94 1.52 9.35 -7.56
CA LYS A 94 1.05 10.69 -7.93
C LYS A 94 2.20 11.57 -8.44
N TYR A 95 3.37 11.51 -7.82
CA TYR A 95 4.56 12.22 -8.32
C TYR A 95 5.00 11.73 -9.70
N ARG A 96 5.01 10.40 -9.95
CA ARG A 96 5.36 9.82 -11.27
C ARG A 96 4.36 10.13 -12.37
N LEU A 97 3.07 10.21 -12.04
CA LEU A 97 2.00 10.50 -13.03
C LEU A 97 1.90 11.98 -13.41
N ASN A 98 2.49 12.87 -12.61
CA ASN A 98 2.52 14.33 -12.87
C ASN A 98 3.84 14.79 -13.52
N GLN A 99 4.77 13.89 -13.79
CA GLN A 99 6.00 14.12 -14.56
C GLN A 99 5.76 13.74 -16.02
#